data_AF-A0A7W0YL11-F1
#
_entry.id   AF-A0A7W0YL11-F1
#
_cell.length_a   1.000
_cell.length_b   1.000
_cell.length_c   1.000
_cell.angle_alpha   90.00
_cell.angle_beta   90.00
_cell.angle_gamma   90.00
#
_symmetry.space_group_name_H-M   'P 1'
#
loop_
_entity.id
_entity.type
_entity.pdbx_description
1 polymer ?
#
loop_
_entity_poly.entity_id
_entity_poly.type
_entity_poly.pdbx_seq_one_letter_code
_entity_poly.pdbx_strand_id
1 'polypeptide(L)'
;MRRAYVAPASHCGQYADAALPPYGTRVRLKAGFSLAPYSGDALVILTAMKRYGMLLADQGSAWYVTGTSDPRWEGALDQLRGAGVSGSDFEVVEAGPVTSC
;
A
#
# COMPACT_ATOMS: atom_id res chain seq x y z
N MET A 1 -4.34 -8.71 7.90
CA MET A 1 -3.69 -7.98 9.00
C MET A 1 -3.95 -8.69 10.31
N ARG A 2 -2.92 -8.76 11.14
CA ARG A 2 -3.01 -9.33 12.49
C ARG A 2 -3.82 -8.46 13.45
N ARG A 3 -4.24 -9.01 14.60
CA ARG A 3 -4.87 -8.29 15.73
C ARG A 3 -3.90 -7.35 16.44
N ALA A 4 -3.37 -6.37 15.72
CA ALA A 4 -2.51 -5.32 16.24
C ALA A 4 -2.48 -4.13 15.27
N TYR A 5 -1.99 -3.00 15.76
CA TYR A 5 -1.80 -1.79 14.97
C TYR A 5 -0.55 -1.01 15.39
N VAL A 6 -0.10 -0.13 14.51
CA VAL A 6 0.97 0.84 14.73
C VAL A 6 0.44 2.21 14.36
N ALA A 7 0.82 3.26 15.11
CA ALA A 7 0.43 4.63 14.80
C ALA A 7 0.84 5.02 13.36
N PRO A 8 -0.01 5.75 12.61
CA PRO A 8 -1.22 6.43 13.06
C PRO A 8 -2.50 5.58 13.01
N ALA A 9 -2.43 4.28 12.69
CA ALA A 9 -3.60 3.43 12.80
C ALA A 9 -4.03 3.31 14.27
N SER A 10 -5.35 3.16 14.49
CA SER A 10 -5.96 3.14 15.82
C SER A 10 -6.93 1.97 16.02
N HIS A 11 -6.94 1.00 15.10
CA HIS A 11 -7.88 -0.12 15.11
C HIS A 11 -7.18 -1.43 14.72
N CYS A 12 -7.76 -2.54 15.15
CA CYS A 12 -7.18 -3.87 15.03
C CYS A 12 -7.56 -4.56 13.73
N GLY A 13 -6.64 -5.36 13.19
CA GLY A 13 -6.99 -6.40 12.21
C GLY A 13 -7.72 -7.58 12.86
N GLN A 14 -8.13 -8.54 12.04
CA GLN A 14 -8.99 -9.64 12.47
C GLN A 14 -8.20 -10.91 12.87
N TYR A 15 -7.03 -11.14 12.27
CA TYR A 15 -6.40 -12.46 12.31
C TYR A 15 -5.43 -12.63 13.49
N ALA A 16 -5.44 -13.81 14.11
CA ALA A 16 -4.50 -14.20 15.16
C ALA A 16 -3.21 -14.84 14.59
N ASP A 17 -2.68 -14.27 13.51
CA ASP A 17 -1.44 -14.72 12.88
C ASP A 17 -0.38 -13.62 12.98
N ALA A 18 0.69 -13.87 13.71
CA ALA A 18 1.76 -12.90 13.94
C ALA A 18 2.60 -12.61 12.68
N ALA A 19 2.55 -13.48 11.66
CA ALA A 19 3.24 -13.29 10.38
C ALA A 19 2.58 -12.24 9.49
N LEU A 20 1.30 -11.92 9.73
CA LEU A 20 0.61 -10.84 9.03
C LEU A 20 1.03 -9.47 9.59
N PRO A 21 1.19 -8.44 8.75
CA PRO A 21 1.51 -7.12 9.24
C PRO A 21 0.35 -6.52 10.04
N PRO A 22 0.62 -5.67 11.05
CA PRO A 22 -0.39 -4.86 11.72
C PRO A 22 -0.87 -3.73 10.80
N TYR A 23 -2.06 -3.20 11.08
CA TYR A 23 -2.49 -1.94 10.45
C TYR A 23 -1.52 -0.80 10.79
N GLY A 24 -1.39 0.17 9.88
CA GLY A 24 -0.47 1.29 10.01
C GLY A 24 0.99 0.96 9.68
N THR A 25 1.31 -0.29 9.31
CA THR A 25 2.64 -0.64 8.79
C THR A 25 2.99 0.25 7.59
N ARG A 26 4.17 0.88 7.64
CA ARG A 26 4.68 1.73 6.56
C ARG A 26 5.40 0.87 5.52
N VAL A 27 4.94 0.93 4.29
CA VAL A 27 5.54 0.24 3.15
C VAL A 27 5.95 1.24 2.09
N ARG A 28 6.93 0.90 1.27
CA ARG A 28 7.40 1.77 0.17
C ARG A 28 7.76 0.95 -1.04
N LEU A 29 7.52 1.51 -2.22
CA LEU A 29 7.90 0.87 -3.46
C LEU A 29 9.43 0.78 -3.54
N LYS A 30 9.96 -0.40 -3.85
CA LYS A 30 11.41 -0.64 -3.92
C LYS A 30 12.07 0.28 -4.92
N ALA A 31 13.30 0.71 -4.62
CA ALA A 31 14.10 1.56 -5.50
C ALA A 31 14.27 0.97 -6.92
N GLY A 32 14.34 -0.36 -7.03
CA GLY A 32 14.48 -1.07 -8.32
C GLY A 32 13.20 -1.20 -9.14
N PHE A 33 12.02 -0.84 -8.62
CA PHE A 33 10.78 -0.94 -9.38
C PHE A 33 10.79 0.06 -10.55
N SER A 34 10.59 -0.43 -11.77
CA SER A 34 10.64 0.41 -12.97
C SER A 34 9.37 1.24 -13.12
N LEU A 35 9.56 2.54 -13.29
CA LEU A 35 8.46 3.48 -13.57
C LEU A 35 8.29 3.75 -15.08
N ALA A 36 9.16 3.20 -15.92
CA ALA A 36 9.17 3.45 -17.36
C ALA A 36 7.84 3.12 -18.08
N PRO A 37 7.06 2.10 -17.68
CA PRO A 37 5.79 1.80 -18.33
C PRO A 37 4.64 2.77 -18.02
N TYR A 38 4.81 3.67 -17.05
CA TYR A 38 3.73 4.48 -16.49
C TYR A 38 3.82 5.94 -16.94
N SER A 39 2.66 6.57 -17.09
CA SER A 39 2.56 7.97 -17.52
C SER A 39 1.44 8.71 -16.79
N GLY A 40 1.43 10.04 -16.88
CA GLY A 40 0.40 10.89 -16.29
C GLY A 40 0.27 10.69 -14.77
N ASP A 41 -0.97 10.64 -14.28
CA ASP A 41 -1.27 10.55 -12.86
C ASP A 41 -0.78 9.24 -12.22
N ALA A 42 -0.75 8.12 -12.97
CA ALA A 42 -0.20 6.86 -12.47
C ALA A 42 1.28 6.99 -12.12
N LEU A 43 2.06 7.67 -12.97
CA LEU A 43 3.47 7.94 -12.71
C LEU A 43 3.67 8.82 -11.48
N VAL A 44 2.81 9.83 -11.30
CA VAL A 44 2.85 10.71 -10.11
C VAL A 44 2.59 9.90 -8.84
N ILE A 45 1.55 9.07 -8.84
CA ILE A 45 1.18 8.21 -7.71
C ILE A 45 2.34 7.25 -7.37
N LEU A 46 2.88 6.52 -8.35
CA LEU A 46 3.98 5.58 -8.12
C LEU A 46 5.26 6.28 -7.65
N THR A 47 5.54 7.47 -8.18
CA THR A 47 6.65 8.30 -7.70
C THR A 47 6.45 8.69 -6.23
N ALA A 48 5.22 9.04 -5.83
CA ALA A 48 4.88 9.32 -4.44
C ALA A 48 5.01 8.06 -3.56
N MET A 49 4.53 6.89 -4.02
CA MET A 49 4.70 5.62 -3.32
C MET A 49 6.17 5.23 -3.13
N LYS A 50 7.03 5.60 -4.08
CA LYS A 50 8.48 5.37 -4.03
C LYS A 50 9.21 6.35 -3.12
N ARG A 51 8.75 7.61 -3.06
CA ARG A 51 9.38 8.66 -2.25
C ARG A 51 8.90 8.66 -0.81
N TYR A 52 7.59 8.61 -0.60
CA TYR A 52 6.95 8.81 0.70
C TYR A 52 6.44 7.51 1.32
N GLY A 53 6.24 6.47 0.52
CA GLY A 53 5.61 5.23 0.98
C GLY A 53 4.11 5.37 1.21
N MET A 54 3.54 4.37 1.87
CA MET A 54 2.12 4.19 2.12
C MET A 54 1.89 3.52 3.49
N LEU A 55 0.65 3.56 3.97
CA LEU A 55 0.20 2.88 5.18
C LEU A 55 -0.75 1.74 4.81
N LEU A 56 -0.56 0.57 5.41
CA LEU A 56 -1.52 -0.52 5.33
C LEU A 56 -2.77 -0.16 6.15
N ALA A 57 -3.89 0.12 5.46
CA ALA A 57 -5.09 0.69 6.09
C ALA A 57 -6.32 -0.22 6.09
N ASP A 58 -6.38 -1.25 5.24
CA ASP A 58 -7.57 -2.09 5.10
C ASP A 58 -7.23 -3.56 4.76
N GLN A 59 -8.18 -4.48 5.00
CA GLN A 59 -8.19 -5.84 4.48
C GLN A 59 -9.12 -5.94 3.27
N GLY A 60 -8.57 -6.35 2.14
CA GLY A 60 -9.31 -6.64 0.92
C GLY A 60 -8.45 -7.41 -0.07
N SER A 61 -8.70 -7.21 -1.37
CA SER A 61 -7.85 -7.75 -2.44
C SER A 61 -6.41 -7.25 -2.29
N ALA A 62 -5.46 -8.17 -2.39
CA ALA A 62 -4.05 -7.87 -2.16
C ALA A 62 -3.57 -6.75 -3.10
N TRP A 63 -3.09 -5.65 -2.50
CA TRP A 63 -2.43 -4.53 -3.19
C TRP A 63 -3.27 -3.85 -4.28
N TYR A 64 -4.59 -3.94 -4.18
CA TYR A 64 -5.49 -3.32 -5.14
C TYR A 64 -5.62 -1.82 -4.88
N VAL A 65 -5.26 -1.00 -5.87
CA VAL A 65 -5.40 0.46 -5.79
C VAL A 65 -6.78 0.87 -6.31
N THR A 66 -7.50 1.62 -5.48
CA THR A 66 -8.78 2.27 -5.82
C THR A 66 -8.63 3.77 -5.72
N GLY A 67 -9.56 4.49 -6.34
CA GLY A 67 -9.66 5.95 -6.25
C GLY A 67 -11.07 6.35 -5.85
N THR A 68 -11.33 7.66 -5.93
CA THR A 68 -12.68 8.21 -5.79
C THR A 68 -13.57 7.78 -6.97
N SER A 69 -14.88 8.04 -6.89
CA SER A 69 -15.82 7.79 -7.99
C SER A 69 -15.69 8.76 -9.18
N ASP A 70 -14.72 9.68 -9.15
CA ASP A 70 -14.49 10.63 -10.25
C ASP A 70 -13.85 9.89 -11.46
N PRO A 71 -14.49 9.90 -12.65
CA PRO A 71 -14.01 9.18 -13.84
C PRO A 71 -12.60 9.59 -14.30
N ARG A 72 -12.12 10.78 -13.93
CA ARG A 72 -10.77 11.24 -14.31
C ARG A 72 -9.66 10.35 -13.74
N TRP A 73 -9.95 9.51 -12.75
CA TRP A 73 -8.99 8.55 -12.19
C TRP A 73 -8.86 7.26 -13.01
N GLU A 74 -9.82 6.92 -13.88
CA GLU A 74 -9.89 5.59 -14.52
C GLU A 74 -8.59 5.22 -15.24
N GLY A 75 -8.07 6.11 -16.09
CA GLY A 75 -6.84 5.85 -16.84
C GLY A 75 -5.60 5.62 -15.96
N ALA A 76 -5.54 6.23 -14.77
CA ALA A 76 -4.47 6.00 -13.82
C ALA A 76 -4.64 4.67 -13.09
N LEU A 77 -5.86 4.38 -12.62
CA LEU A 77 -6.19 3.14 -11.93
C LEU A 77 -6.00 1.92 -12.83
N ASP A 78 -6.33 2.03 -14.12
CA ASP A 78 -6.13 0.96 -15.10
C ASP A 78 -4.66 0.64 -15.30
N GLN A 79 -3.78 1.65 -15.37
CA GLN A 79 -2.33 1.41 -15.43
C GLN A 79 -1.82 0.71 -14.17
N LEU A 80 -2.27 1.13 -12.98
CA LEU A 80 -1.85 0.53 -11.70
C LEU A 80 -2.31 -0.92 -11.56
N ARG A 81 -3.53 -1.23 -12.03
CA ARG A 81 -4.09 -2.59 -12.03
C ARG A 81 -3.46 -3.48 -13.09
N GLY A 82 -3.32 -2.96 -14.32
CA GLY A 82 -2.87 -3.70 -15.49
C GLY A 82 -1.38 -4.08 -15.43
N ALA A 83 -0.56 -3.28 -14.74
CA ALA A 83 0.87 -3.54 -14.63
C ALA A 83 1.28 -4.43 -13.45
N GLY A 84 0.31 -4.90 -12.65
CA GLY A 84 0.55 -5.93 -11.64
C GLY A 84 1.44 -5.49 -10.49
N VAL A 85 1.29 -4.23 -10.02
CA VAL A 85 1.94 -3.76 -8.80
C VAL A 85 1.58 -4.71 -7.66
N SER A 86 2.57 -5.46 -7.19
CA SER A 86 2.38 -6.58 -6.27
C SER A 86 3.04 -6.30 -4.94
N GLY A 87 2.67 -7.06 -3.91
CA GLY A 87 3.27 -6.88 -2.59
C GLY A 87 4.78 -7.10 -2.53
N SER A 88 5.33 -7.90 -3.44
CA SER A 88 6.78 -8.14 -3.51
C SER A 88 7.55 -6.94 -4.08
N ASP A 89 6.86 -5.98 -4.71
CA ASP A 89 7.46 -4.72 -5.18
C ASP A 89 7.67 -3.71 -4.04
N PHE A 90 7.13 -4.00 -2.84
CA PHE A 90 7.26 -3.15 -1.67
C PHE A 90 8.26 -3.71 -0.66
N GLU A 91 8.79 -2.80 0.14
CA GLU A 91 9.58 -3.08 1.34
C GLU A 91 8.91 -2.42 2.55
N VAL A 92 9.03 -3.04 3.72
CA VAL A 92 8.61 -2.42 4.98
C VAL A 92 9.67 -1.39 5.37
N VAL A 93 9.25 -0.13 5.50
CA VAL A 93 10.14 0.96 5.90
C VAL A 93 10.23 1.03 7.42
N GLU A 94 9.09 0.92 8.08
CA GLU A 94 9.00 1.04 9.53
C GLU A 94 7.77 0.31 10.05
N ALA A 95 7.97 -0.49 11.09
CA ALA A 95 6.93 -0.93 12.00
C ALA A 95 7.26 -0.30 13.35
N GLY A 96 6.71 0.89 13.60
CA GLY A 96 6.81 1.54 14.91
C GLY A 96 6.23 0.67 16.04
N PRO A 97 6.10 1.19 17.27
CA PRO A 97 5.61 0.41 18.41
C PRO A 97 4.26 -0.26 18.12
N VAL A 98 4.23 -1.58 18.25
CA VAL A 98 3.04 -2.39 17.97
C VAL A 98 2.14 -2.41 19.20
N THR A 99 0.88 -2.00 19.03
CA THR A 99 -0.17 -2.14 20.02
C THR A 99 -0.99 -3.38 19.70
N SER A 100 -0.96 -4.38 20.58
CA SER A 100 -1.73 -5.61 20.41
C SER A 100 -3.19 -5.45 20.81
N CYS A 101 -4.03 -6.23 20.16
CA CYS A 101 -5.41 -6.50 20.48
C CYS A 101 -5.60 -8.02 20.62
#